data_AF-A0A519T151-F1
#
_entry.id   AF-A0A519T151-F1
#
_cell.length_a   1.000
_cell.length_b   1.000
_cell.length_c   1.000
_cell.angle_alpha   90.00
_cell.angle_beta   90.00
_cell.angle_gamma   90.00
#
_symmetry.space_group_name_H-M   'P 1'
#
loop_
_entity.id
_entity.type
_entity.pdbx_description
1 polymer ?
#
loop_
_entity_poly.entity_id
_entity_poly.type
_entity_poly.pdbx_seq_one_letter_code
_entity_poly.pdbx_strand_id
1 'polypeptide(L)'
;MGPETVSATAATDDAPPTQRSRAVAILLAALAITYLPLSLHNFYLGYYGRGAAAIGLLVVGSYLLLVGTLGFLTASSGLTVVGYIGLGLLAGWFLWQVTDLVRIITGDLKPKNGEYKPKKVRP
;
A
#
# COMPACT_ATOMS: atom_id res chain seq x y z
N MET A 1 -40.24 14.37 -43.51
CA MET A 1 -39.14 15.32 -43.20
C MET A 1 -39.21 15.55 -41.69
N GLY A 2 -38.31 14.90 -40.94
CA GLY A 2 -38.24 14.98 -39.48
C GLY A 2 -37.71 16.34 -38.98
N PRO A 3 -37.51 16.50 -37.67
CA PRO A 3 -36.49 15.70 -36.99
C PRO A 3 -36.95 15.03 -35.70
N GLU A 4 -36.60 13.75 -35.58
CA GLU A 4 -36.50 13.06 -34.30
C GLU A 4 -35.29 13.61 -33.55
N THR A 5 -35.49 14.08 -32.33
CA THR A 5 -34.41 14.49 -31.43
C THR A 5 -33.74 13.23 -30.88
N VAL A 6 -32.90 12.64 -31.71
CA VAL A 6 -31.95 11.59 -31.33
C VAL A 6 -30.92 12.20 -30.37
N SER A 7 -30.92 11.65 -29.16
CA SER A 7 -29.72 11.36 -28.38
C SER A 7 -28.74 12.52 -28.17
N ALA A 8 -29.07 13.38 -27.19
CA ALA A 8 -28.05 14.13 -26.47
C ALA A 8 -27.26 13.17 -25.57
N THR A 9 -26.38 12.40 -26.22
CA THR A 9 -25.01 12.12 -25.77
C THR A 9 -24.87 11.82 -24.29
N ALA A 10 -25.00 10.53 -23.97
CA ALA A 10 -24.27 9.89 -22.90
C ALA A 10 -22.76 10.16 -23.06
N ALA A 11 -22.30 11.28 -22.53
CA ALA A 11 -20.91 11.56 -22.24
C ALA A 11 -20.92 12.06 -20.80
N THR A 12 -20.70 11.20 -19.82
CA THR A 12 -19.34 10.83 -19.41
C THR A 12 -19.44 9.76 -18.33
N ASP A 13 -19.56 8.49 -18.69
CA ASP A 13 -19.34 7.39 -17.72
C ASP A 13 -18.46 6.26 -18.25
N ASP A 14 -18.01 6.35 -19.51
CA ASP A 14 -17.11 5.37 -20.13
C ASP A 14 -15.64 5.85 -20.13
N ALA A 15 -15.18 6.45 -19.04
CA ALA A 15 -13.74 6.46 -18.80
C ALA A 15 -13.34 5.01 -18.49
N PRO A 16 -12.49 4.34 -19.30
CA PRO A 16 -12.06 2.98 -18.99
C PRO A 16 -11.51 2.98 -17.56
N PRO A 17 -11.86 2.00 -16.70
CA PRO A 17 -11.33 1.95 -15.34
C PRO A 17 -9.82 2.10 -15.46
N THR A 18 -9.26 3.12 -14.80
CA THR A 18 -7.83 3.48 -14.91
C THR A 18 -7.00 2.24 -14.61
N GLN A 19 -6.62 1.53 -15.67
CA GLN A 19 -6.15 0.15 -15.58
C GLN A 19 -4.73 0.20 -15.00
N ARG A 20 -4.61 -0.12 -13.71
CA ARG A 20 -3.38 0.10 -12.95
C ARG A 20 -2.31 -0.92 -13.37
N SER A 21 -1.05 -0.47 -13.45
CA SER A 21 0.06 -1.29 -13.95
C SER A 21 0.66 -2.14 -12.83
N ARG A 22 0.69 -3.47 -13.03
CA ARG A 22 1.31 -4.42 -12.08
C ARG A 22 2.80 -4.17 -11.91
N ALA A 23 3.49 -3.81 -13.00
CA ALA A 23 4.90 -3.47 -12.95
C ALA A 23 5.16 -2.25 -12.05
N VAL A 24 4.31 -1.22 -12.14
CA VAL A 24 4.40 -0.04 -11.26
C VAL A 24 4.08 -0.42 -9.82
N ALA A 25 3.08 -1.28 -9.58
CA ALA A 25 2.77 -1.76 -8.23
C ALA A 25 3.94 -2.55 -7.59
N ILE A 26 4.59 -3.44 -8.34
CA ILE A 26 5.79 -4.18 -7.89
C ILE A 26 6.93 -3.21 -7.62
N LEU A 27 7.19 -2.27 -8.53
CA LEU A 27 8.26 -1.30 -8.37
C LEU A 27 8.04 -0.44 -7.13
N LEU A 28 6.81 0.07 -6.91
CA LEU A 28 6.44 0.80 -5.70
C LEU A 28 6.53 -0.05 -4.44
N ALA A 29 6.14 -1.33 -4.47
CA ALA A 29 6.23 -2.23 -3.33
C ALA A 29 7.70 -2.55 -2.98
N ALA A 30 8.53 -2.84 -3.98
CA ALA A 30 9.95 -3.09 -3.80
C ALA A 30 10.67 -1.84 -3.26
N LEU A 31 10.43 -0.67 -3.86
CA LEU A 31 10.96 0.61 -3.36
C LEU A 31 10.48 0.89 -1.93
N ALA A 32 9.24 0.53 -1.62
CA ALA A 32 8.69 0.80 -0.30
C ALA A 32 9.32 -0.05 0.81
N ILE A 33 9.69 -1.29 0.48
CA ILE A 33 10.40 -2.17 1.41
C ILE A 33 11.86 -1.74 1.59
N THR A 34 12.50 -1.22 0.53
CA THR A 34 13.96 -0.93 0.54
C THR A 34 14.31 0.52 0.89
N TYR A 35 13.50 1.50 0.51
CA TYR A 35 13.86 2.93 0.60
C TYR A 35 12.77 3.82 1.18
N LEU A 36 11.48 3.45 1.10
CA LEU A 36 10.38 4.33 1.52
C LEU A 36 9.21 3.55 2.17
N PRO A 37 9.17 3.37 3.51
CA PRO A 37 8.18 2.52 4.19
C PRO A 37 6.73 3.08 4.20
N LEU A 38 6.29 3.81 3.18
CA LEU A 38 5.01 4.51 3.12
C LEU A 38 3.85 3.68 2.55
N SER A 39 4.04 2.37 2.32
CA SER A 39 2.96 1.48 1.82
C SER A 39 2.29 1.98 0.53
N LEU A 40 3.05 2.66 -0.34
CA LEU A 40 2.53 3.36 -1.54
C LEU A 40 1.76 2.44 -2.50
N HIS A 41 2.09 1.15 -2.52
CA HIS A 41 1.39 0.16 -3.33
C HIS A 41 -0.08 -0.02 -2.89
N ASN A 42 -0.41 0.10 -1.60
CA ASN A 42 -1.79 -0.01 -1.12
C ASN A 42 -2.64 1.18 -1.58
N PHE A 43 -2.10 2.40 -1.55
CA PHE A 43 -2.72 3.58 -2.16
C PHE A 43 -2.84 3.43 -3.68
N TYR A 44 -1.80 2.90 -4.31
CA TYR A 44 -1.80 2.59 -5.74
C TYR A 44 -2.77 1.46 -6.11
N LEU A 45 -3.30 0.68 -5.19
CA LEU A 45 -4.34 -0.31 -5.48
C LEU A 45 -5.75 0.17 -5.06
N GLY A 46 -5.84 1.36 -4.44
CA GLY A 46 -7.10 1.92 -3.93
C GLY A 46 -7.48 1.41 -2.53
N TYR A 47 -6.60 0.66 -1.86
CA TYR A 47 -6.78 0.21 -0.49
C TYR A 47 -6.32 1.26 0.52
N TYR A 48 -6.98 2.44 0.53
CA TYR A 48 -6.65 3.55 1.43
C TYR A 48 -6.64 3.15 2.92
N GLY A 49 -7.61 2.33 3.36
CA GLY A 49 -7.64 1.85 4.75
C GLY A 49 -6.43 0.99 5.14
N ARG A 50 -5.97 0.10 4.24
CA ARG A 50 -4.75 -0.71 4.49
C ARG A 50 -3.50 0.16 4.48
N GLY A 51 -3.42 1.11 3.55
CA GLY A 51 -2.33 2.09 3.51
C GLY A 51 -2.23 2.92 4.79
N ALA A 52 -3.37 3.44 5.26
CA ALA A 52 -3.44 4.21 6.51
C ALA A 52 -3.06 3.37 7.74
N ALA A 53 -3.54 2.13 7.84
CA ALA A 53 -3.16 1.22 8.92
C ALA A 53 -1.65 0.91 8.92
N ALA A 54 -1.06 0.71 7.74
CA ALA A 54 0.38 0.50 7.61
C ALA A 54 1.19 1.74 8.05
N ILE A 55 0.77 2.95 7.66
CA ILE A 55 1.40 4.19 8.14
C ILE A 55 1.25 4.33 9.65
N GLY A 56 0.06 4.03 10.20
CA GLY A 56 -0.19 4.07 11.63
C GLY A 56 0.74 3.13 12.41
N LEU A 57 0.89 1.88 11.96
CA LEU A 57 1.82 0.92 12.57
C LEU A 57 3.27 1.38 12.50
N LEU A 58 3.69 1.95 11.36
CA LEU A 58 5.04 2.49 11.21
C LEU A 58 5.28 3.64 12.20
N VAL A 59 4.36 4.60 12.29
CA VAL A 59 4.50 5.79 13.15
C VAL A 59 4.47 5.38 14.62
N VAL A 60 3.49 4.59 15.04
CA VAL A 60 3.36 4.12 16.43
C VAL A 60 4.55 3.24 16.80
N GLY A 61 4.90 2.26 15.96
CA GLY A 61 6.04 1.37 16.20
C GLY A 61 7.36 2.14 16.32
N SER A 62 7.59 3.13 15.45
CA SER A 62 8.77 4.00 15.51
C SER A 62 8.79 4.86 16.77
N TYR A 63 7.65 5.45 17.14
CA TYR A 63 7.54 6.25 18.36
C TYR A 63 7.84 5.43 19.62
N LEU A 64 7.26 4.22 19.73
CA LEU A 64 7.52 3.30 20.84
C LEU A 64 8.98 2.86 20.87
N LEU A 65 9.60 2.61 19.70
CA LEU A 65 11.01 2.25 19.62
C LEU A 65 11.91 3.41 20.08
N LEU A 66 11.62 4.65 19.70
CA LEU A 66 12.38 5.83 20.14
C LEU A 66 12.27 6.04 21.66
N VAL A 67 11.05 5.98 22.20
CA VAL A 67 10.79 6.06 23.64
C VAL A 67 11.49 4.91 24.39
N GLY A 68 11.48 3.71 23.82
CA GLY A 68 12.15 2.56 24.41
C GLY A 68 13.68 2.61 24.32
N THR A 69 14.22 3.24 23.28
CA THR A 69 15.67 3.51 23.16
C THR A 69 16.15 4.40 24.29
N LEU A 70 15.36 5.40 24.69
CA LEU A 70 15.64 6.17 25.92
C LEU A 70 15.64 5.27 27.17
N GLY A 71 14.78 4.25 27.20
CA GLY A 71 14.79 3.22 28.23
C GLY A 71 16.10 2.45 28.32
N PHE A 72 16.62 1.99 27.17
CA PHE A 72 17.94 1.34 27.11
C PHE A 72 19.07 2.25 27.58
N LEU A 73 19.06 3.53 27.16
CA LEU A 73 20.07 4.51 27.54
C LEU A 73 20.03 4.88 29.02
N THR A 74 18.85 4.81 29.64
CA THR A 74 18.63 5.17 31.06
C THR A 74 18.56 3.96 31.99
N ALA A 75 18.78 2.73 31.47
CA ALA A 75 18.58 1.47 32.19
C ALA A 75 17.18 1.32 32.83
N SER A 76 16.16 1.94 32.23
CA SER A 76 14.77 1.86 32.69
C SER A 76 14.08 0.62 32.11
N SER A 77 13.69 -0.31 32.99
CA SER A 77 13.05 -1.58 32.61
C SER A 77 11.69 -1.36 31.93
N GLY A 78 10.87 -0.44 32.44
CA GLY A 78 9.55 -0.14 31.87
C GLY A 78 9.64 0.41 30.44
N LEU A 79 10.51 1.41 30.22
CA LEU A 79 10.72 1.97 28.89
C LEU A 79 11.38 0.96 27.94
N THR A 80 12.27 0.10 28.43
CA THR A 80 12.88 -0.97 27.62
C THR A 80 11.82 -1.93 27.06
N VAL A 81 10.81 -2.30 27.86
CA VAL A 81 9.68 -3.12 27.39
C VAL A 81 8.89 -2.40 26.30
N VAL A 82 8.65 -1.09 26.43
CA VAL A 82 8.02 -0.27 25.39
C VAL A 82 8.81 -0.35 24.08
N GLY A 83 10.14 -0.36 24.15
CA GLY A 83 11.02 -0.55 23.01
C GLY A 83 10.81 -1.89 22.31
N TYR A 84 10.72 -2.98 23.07
CA TYR A 84 10.43 -4.30 22.50
C TYR A 84 9.05 -4.38 21.85
N ILE A 85 8.04 -3.72 22.42
CA ILE A 85 6.71 -3.61 21.80
C ILE A 85 6.81 -2.85 20.46
N GLY A 86 7.53 -1.72 20.44
CA GLY A 86 7.77 -0.96 19.23
C GLY A 86 8.48 -1.78 18.15
N LEU A 87 9.51 -2.53 18.53
CA LEU A 87 10.23 -3.45 17.65
C LEU A 87 9.31 -4.54 17.07
N GLY A 88 8.46 -5.14 17.91
CA GLY A 88 7.48 -6.14 17.48
C GLY A 88 6.45 -5.58 16.49
N LEU A 89 5.96 -4.37 16.71
CA LEU A 89 5.05 -3.68 15.78
C LEU A 89 5.73 -3.40 14.43
N LEU A 90 6.98 -2.94 14.44
CA LEU A 90 7.75 -2.69 13.21
C LEU A 90 8.07 -3.99 12.47
N ALA A 91 8.37 -5.07 13.19
CA ALA A 91 8.56 -6.39 12.60
C ALA A 91 7.26 -6.90 11.95
N GLY A 92 6.12 -6.78 12.64
CA GLY A 92 4.80 -7.13 12.09
C GLY A 92 4.43 -6.28 10.87
N TRP A 93 4.70 -4.98 10.92
CA TRP A 93 4.54 -4.07 9.78
C TRP A 93 5.41 -4.52 8.59
N PHE A 94 6.69 -4.86 8.81
CA PHE A 94 7.59 -5.30 7.75
C PHE A 94 7.14 -6.62 7.12
N LEU A 95 6.76 -7.61 7.94
CA LEU A 95 6.24 -8.89 7.48
C LEU A 95 4.95 -8.73 6.66
N TRP A 96 4.08 -7.79 7.06
CA TRP A 96 2.90 -7.45 6.27
C TRP A 96 3.30 -6.94 4.88
N GLN A 97 4.26 -6.02 4.77
CA GLN A 97 4.72 -5.52 3.47
C GLN A 97 5.32 -6.61 2.57
N VAL A 98 6.13 -7.51 3.14
CA VAL A 98 6.67 -8.66 2.39
C VAL A 98 5.54 -9.55 1.88
N THR A 99 4.53 -9.80 2.71
CA THR A 99 3.39 -10.64 2.32
C THR A 99 2.57 -9.98 1.21
N ASP A 100 2.32 -8.68 1.28
CA ASP A 100 1.62 -7.94 0.23
C ASP A 100 2.43 -7.91 -1.07
N LEU A 101 3.76 -7.74 -1.00
CA LEU A 101 4.65 -7.85 -2.17
C LEU A 101 4.51 -9.23 -2.84
N VAL A 102 4.56 -10.32 -2.07
CA VAL A 102 4.38 -11.67 -2.60
C VAL A 102 3.02 -11.79 -3.28
N ARG A 103 1.93 -11.28 -2.69
CA ARG A 103 0.59 -11.31 -3.30
C ARG A 103 0.49 -10.48 -4.59
N ILE A 104 1.23 -9.36 -4.70
CA ILE A 104 1.29 -8.58 -5.94
C ILE A 104 2.08 -9.35 -7.03
N ILE A 105 3.17 -10.02 -6.63
CA ILE A 105 3.99 -10.85 -7.53
C ILE A 105 3.22 -12.10 -7.98
N THR A 106 2.40 -12.72 -7.14
CA THR A 106 1.56 -13.87 -7.54
C THR A 106 0.27 -13.43 -8.26
N GLY A 107 -0.12 -12.17 -8.13
CA GLY A 107 -1.33 -11.61 -8.75
C GLY A 107 -2.60 -11.81 -7.93
N ASP A 108 -2.47 -12.29 -6.69
CA ASP A 108 -3.56 -12.48 -5.74
C ASP A 108 -4.09 -11.14 -5.20
N LEU A 109 -3.22 -10.14 -5.03
CA LEU A 109 -3.64 -8.79 -4.67
C LEU A 109 -3.95 -7.97 -5.93
N LYS A 110 -5.24 -7.79 -6.26
CA LYS A 110 -5.73 -7.01 -7.41
C LYS A 110 -6.13 -5.58 -7.00
N PRO A 111 -6.14 -4.59 -7.91
CA PRO A 111 -6.65 -3.25 -7.60
C PRO A 111 -8.17 -3.28 -7.33
N LYS A 112 -8.65 -2.40 -6.44
CA LYS A 112 -10.08 -2.36 -6.06
C LYS A 112 -11.06 -2.18 -7.23
N ASN A 113 -10.61 -1.51 -8.30
CA ASN A 113 -11.49 -1.09 -9.40
C ASN A 113 -11.22 -1.86 -10.71
N GLY A 114 -10.61 -3.05 -10.66
CA GLY A 114 -10.49 -3.90 -11.86
C GLY A 114 -9.26 -4.81 -11.87
N GLU A 115 -8.84 -5.18 -13.08
CA GLU A 115 -7.67 -6.05 -13.29
C GLU A 115 -6.42 -5.25 -13.64
N TYR A 116 -5.26 -5.88 -13.47
CA TYR A 116 -3.99 -5.35 -13.94
C TYR A 116 -3.96 -5.26 -15.48
N LYS A 117 -3.24 -4.27 -16.02
CA LYS A 117 -2.96 -4.23 -17.47
C LYS A 117 -2.29 -5.54 -17.91
N PRO A 118 -2.84 -6.26 -18.92
CA PRO A 118 -2.17 -7.41 -19.48
C PRO A 118 -0.84 -6.99 -20.11
N LYS A 119 0.17 -7.85 -20.00
CA LYS A 119 1.45 -7.65 -20.68
C LYS A 119 1.16 -7.59 -22.19
N LYS A 120 1.46 -6.47 -22.85
CA LYS A 120 1.38 -6.38 -24.32
C LYS A 120 2.34 -7.43 -24.89
N VAL A 121 1.79 -8.55 -25.35
CA VAL A 121 2.50 -9.48 -26.22
C VAL A 121 2.53 -8.79 -27.58
N ARG A 122 3.68 -8.23 -27.98
CA ARG A 122 3.84 -7.78 -29.36
C ARG A 122 3.89 -9.05 -30.23
N PRO A 123 3.08 -9.15 -31.30
CA PRO A 123 3.19 -10.22 -32.28
C PRO A 123 4.55 -10.19 -32.98
#